data_AF-K2HHR1-F1
#
_entry.id   AF-K2HHR1-F1
#
_cell.length_a   1.000
_cell.length_b   1.000
_cell.length_c   1.000
_cell.angle_alpha   90.00
_cell.angle_beta   90.00
_cell.angle_gamma   90.00
#
_symmetry.space_group_name_H-M   'P 1'
#
loop_
_entity.id
_entity.type
_entity.pdbx_description
1 polymer ?
#
loop_
_entity_poly.entity_id
_entity_poly.type
_entity_poly.pdbx_seq_one_letter_code
_entity_poly.pdbx_strand_id
1 'polypeptide(L)'
;MKRKSGLNKDNELYQCDFCLFTCQTTTQMECHMRLNHSFICSCCHRNFSNEKYLDIHLCEVHDSFFKVSSLVHPSYQCYVLDCHFLSLTNEERTNHMKLVHHWNNITVESMFNMIHSVVSLY
;
A
#
# COMPACT_ATOMS: atom_id res chain seq x y z
N MET A 1 -15.83 7.42 -15.73
CA MET A 1 -17.11 7.77 -15.07
C MET A 1 -16.94 9.11 -14.36
N LYS A 2 -17.42 10.21 -14.95
CA LYS A 2 -17.38 11.54 -14.32
C LYS A 2 -18.67 11.73 -13.53
N ARG A 3 -18.67 11.45 -12.22
CA ARG A 3 -19.80 11.81 -11.36
C ARG A 3 -19.63 13.26 -10.94
N LYS A 4 -20.31 14.16 -11.66
CA LYS A 4 -20.67 15.47 -11.13
C LYS A 4 -21.80 15.23 -10.12
N SER A 5 -21.61 15.60 -8.87
CA SER A 5 -22.69 15.66 -7.89
C SER A 5 -22.61 16.98 -7.14
N GLY A 6 -23.66 17.78 -7.30
CA GLY A 6 -23.94 18.97 -6.48
C GLY A 6 -23.50 20.28 -7.13
N LEU A 7 -24.46 20.99 -7.75
CA LEU A 7 -24.31 22.43 -8.04
C LEU A 7 -24.41 23.20 -6.73
N ASN A 8 -23.41 24.01 -6.38
CA ASN A 8 -23.61 25.22 -5.59
C ASN A 8 -22.63 26.31 -6.06
N LYS A 9 -23.20 27.32 -6.72
CA LYS A 9 -22.50 28.53 -7.17
C LYS A 9 -22.04 29.30 -5.94
N ASP A 10 -20.80 29.06 -5.50
CA ASP A 10 -19.92 29.97 -4.75
C ASP A 10 -18.54 29.27 -4.60
N ASN A 11 -17.57 29.60 -5.46
CA ASN A 11 -16.16 29.18 -5.36
C ASN A 11 -15.90 27.66 -5.19
N GLU A 12 -16.41 26.83 -6.12
CA GLU A 12 -16.27 25.35 -6.08
C GLU A 12 -14.80 24.90 -6.13
N LEU A 13 -14.30 24.35 -5.02
CA LEU A 13 -13.00 23.70 -4.91
C LEU A 13 -13.11 22.22 -5.30
N TYR A 14 -12.06 21.70 -5.94
CA TYR A 14 -11.83 20.27 -6.10
C TYR A 14 -11.38 19.68 -4.77
N GLN A 15 -12.03 18.62 -4.31
CA GLN A 15 -11.68 17.86 -3.10
C GLN A 15 -11.03 16.52 -3.48
N CYS A 16 -10.01 16.12 -2.73
CA CYS A 16 -9.39 14.81 -2.90
C CYS A 16 -10.27 13.71 -2.30
N ASP A 17 -10.41 12.59 -2.99
CA ASP A 17 -11.20 11.44 -2.52
C ASP A 17 -10.50 10.66 -1.39
N PHE A 18 -9.20 10.87 -1.18
CA PHE A 18 -8.36 10.07 -0.28
C PHE A 18 -7.82 10.86 0.92
N CYS A 19 -7.94 12.19 0.93
CA CYS A 19 -7.51 13.03 2.04
C CYS A 19 -8.28 14.35 2.08
N LEU A 20 -7.96 15.21 3.06
CA LEU A 20 -8.64 16.49 3.27
C LEU A 20 -8.14 17.62 2.34
N PHE A 21 -7.29 17.30 1.35
CA PHE A 21 -6.77 18.30 0.43
C PHE A 21 -7.86 18.85 -0.49
N THR A 22 -7.86 20.18 -0.67
CA THR A 22 -8.74 20.89 -1.60
C THR A 22 -7.95 21.88 -2.44
N CYS A 23 -8.38 22.14 -3.67
CA CYS A 23 -7.71 23.07 -4.57
C CYS A 23 -8.70 23.69 -5.59
N GLN A 24 -8.31 24.76 -6.27
CA GLN A 24 -9.20 25.51 -7.16
C GLN A 24 -9.17 25.01 -8.61
N THR A 25 -8.18 24.20 -8.98
CA THR A 25 -7.94 23.82 -10.39
C THR A 25 -7.70 22.32 -10.53
N THR A 26 -8.07 21.78 -11.70
CA THR A 26 -7.80 20.37 -12.04
C THR A 26 -6.31 20.07 -12.04
N THR A 27 -5.48 21.00 -12.53
CA THR A 27 -4.02 20.83 -12.57
C THR A 27 -3.42 20.66 -11.17
N GLN A 28 -3.89 21.45 -10.18
CA GLN A 28 -3.46 21.28 -8.79
C GLN A 28 -3.88 19.92 -8.23
N MET A 29 -5.09 19.45 -8.56
CA MET A 29 -5.56 18.13 -8.14
C MET A 29 -4.74 17.00 -8.78
N GLU A 30 -4.45 17.07 -10.07
CA GLU A 30 -3.62 16.09 -10.78
C GLU A 30 -2.20 16.02 -10.20
N CYS A 31 -1.59 17.18 -9.91
CA CYS A 31 -0.30 17.24 -9.22
C CYS A 31 -0.38 16.64 -7.81
N HIS A 32 -1.42 16.96 -7.05
CA HIS A 32 -1.62 16.40 -5.72
C HIS A 32 -1.72 14.88 -5.76
N MET A 33 -2.51 14.33 -6.67
CA MET A 33 -2.68 12.88 -6.85
C MET A 33 -1.34 12.21 -7.19
N ARG A 34 -0.55 12.79 -8.09
CA ARG A 34 0.77 12.28 -8.51
C ARG A 34 1.86 12.37 -7.44
N LEU A 35 1.74 13.29 -6.49
CA LEU A 35 2.74 13.48 -5.45
C LEU A 35 2.39 12.73 -4.16
N ASN A 36 1.10 12.53 -3.88
CA ASN A 36 0.65 12.05 -2.58
C ASN A 36 -0.12 10.73 -2.65
N HIS A 37 -0.61 10.33 -3.82
CA HIS A 37 -1.60 9.26 -3.99
C HIS A 37 -1.26 8.33 -5.17
N SER A 38 0.04 8.21 -5.46
CA SER A 38 0.54 7.43 -6.61
C SER A 38 0.39 5.93 -6.43
N PHE A 39 0.38 5.43 -5.20
CA PHE A 39 0.35 4.00 -4.89
C PHE A 39 -0.85 3.67 -4.02
N ILE A 40 -2.04 4.00 -4.51
CA ILE A 40 -3.30 3.70 -3.83
C ILE A 40 -3.82 2.32 -4.25
N CYS A 41 -4.16 1.50 -3.25
CA CYS A 41 -4.90 0.28 -3.47
C CYS A 41 -6.32 0.59 -3.95
N SER A 42 -6.69 0.06 -5.12
CA SER A 42 -8.02 0.24 -5.71
C SER A 42 -9.14 -0.46 -4.93
N CYS A 43 -8.80 -1.44 -4.09
CA CYS A 43 -9.77 -2.21 -3.30
C CYS A 43 -10.09 -1.56 -1.95
N CYS A 44 -9.08 -1.02 -1.24
CA CYS A 44 -9.24 -0.49 0.12
C CYS A 44 -8.79 0.97 0.30
N HIS A 45 -8.35 1.63 -0.76
CA HIS A 45 -7.92 3.03 -0.80
C HIS A 45 -6.74 3.40 0.11
N ARG A 46 -6.00 2.40 0.62
CA ARG A 46 -4.73 2.64 1.33
C ARG A 46 -3.66 3.14 0.38
N ASN A 47 -2.92 4.14 0.82
CA ASN A 47 -1.78 4.69 0.10
C ASN A 47 -0.48 4.10 0.64
N PHE A 48 0.40 3.67 -0.28
CA PHE A 48 1.71 3.10 0.03
C PHE A 48 2.82 4.07 -0.36
N SER A 49 4.01 3.89 0.22
CA SER A 49 5.16 4.75 -0.08
C SER A 49 5.85 4.41 -1.40
N ASN A 50 5.63 3.20 -1.94
CA ASN A 50 6.13 2.78 -3.24
C ASN A 50 5.26 1.66 -3.85
N GLU A 51 5.51 1.38 -5.13
CA GLU A 51 4.85 0.35 -5.93
C GLU A 51 5.01 -1.05 -5.32
N LYS A 52 6.22 -1.42 -4.87
CA LYS A 52 6.50 -2.74 -4.30
C LYS A 52 5.61 -3.06 -3.10
N TYR A 53 5.41 -2.10 -2.20
CA TYR A 53 4.53 -2.31 -1.06
C TYR A 53 3.06 -2.42 -1.44
N LEU A 54 2.62 -1.66 -2.45
CA LEU A 54 1.29 -1.82 -3.02
C LEU A 54 1.11 -3.22 -3.63
N ASP A 55 2.09 -3.70 -4.39
CA ASP A 55 2.05 -5.03 -5.01
C ASP A 55 2.01 -6.14 -3.96
N ILE A 56 2.89 -6.07 -2.96
CA ILE A 56 2.87 -7.02 -1.84
C ILE A 56 1.51 -6.99 -1.13
N HIS A 57 0.94 -5.81 -0.90
CA HIS A 57 -0.40 -5.68 -0.31
C HIS A 57 -1.50 -6.31 -1.19
N LEU A 58 -1.50 -6.04 -2.50
CA LEU A 58 -2.48 -6.61 -3.41
C LEU A 58 -2.40 -8.14 -3.41
N CYS A 59 -1.19 -8.70 -3.50
CA CYS A 59 -0.97 -10.13 -3.42
C CYS A 59 -1.40 -10.71 -2.08
N GLU A 60 -0.93 -10.17 -0.96
CA GLU A 60 -1.12 -10.83 0.34
C GLU A 60 -2.49 -10.59 0.98
N VAL A 61 -3.19 -9.51 0.60
CA VAL A 61 -4.46 -9.08 1.21
C VAL A 61 -5.64 -9.25 0.27
N HIS A 62 -5.47 -8.94 -1.02
CA HIS A 62 -6.57 -8.88 -1.98
C HIS A 62 -6.56 -10.00 -3.03
N ASP A 63 -5.49 -10.76 -3.15
CA ASP A 63 -5.46 -11.97 -3.96
C ASP A 63 -5.87 -13.20 -3.13
N SER A 64 -7.11 -13.64 -3.34
CA SER A 64 -7.66 -14.84 -2.71
C SER A 64 -6.86 -16.12 -3.01
N PHE A 65 -6.10 -16.15 -4.12
CA PHE A 65 -5.28 -17.29 -4.50
C PHE A 65 -3.92 -17.33 -3.78
N PHE A 66 -3.46 -16.21 -3.22
CA PHE A 66 -2.13 -16.09 -2.65
C PHE A 66 -1.82 -17.14 -1.59
N LYS A 67 -2.75 -17.38 -0.66
CA LYS A 67 -2.58 -18.37 0.42
C LYS A 67 -2.45 -19.80 -0.09
N VAL A 68 -3.06 -20.12 -1.24
CA VAL A 68 -2.95 -21.45 -1.85
C VAL A 68 -1.64 -21.56 -2.61
N SER A 69 -1.28 -20.51 -3.36
CA SER A 69 -0.01 -20.43 -4.10
C SER A 69 1.19 -20.58 -3.17
N SER A 70 1.18 -19.89 -2.02
CA SER A 70 2.30 -19.87 -1.08
C SER A 70 2.62 -21.23 -0.44
N LEU A 71 1.72 -22.21 -0.54
CA LEU A 71 1.96 -23.58 -0.05
C LEU A 71 2.97 -24.35 -0.91
N VAL A 72 3.10 -23.99 -2.18
CA VAL A 72 3.90 -24.74 -3.17
C VAL A 72 4.90 -23.86 -3.93
N HIS A 73 4.66 -22.55 -3.99
CA HIS A 73 5.51 -21.59 -4.69
C HIS A 73 5.94 -20.45 -3.76
N PRO A 74 7.25 -20.13 -3.67
CA PRO A 74 7.73 -18.99 -2.90
C PRO A 74 7.05 -17.70 -3.35
N SER A 75 6.17 -17.16 -2.51
CA SER A 75 5.29 -16.03 -2.85
C SER A 75 5.47 -14.84 -1.90
N TYR A 76 6.02 -15.06 -0.69
CA TYR A 76 6.31 -13.98 0.25
C TYR A 76 7.57 -13.22 -0.17
N GLN A 77 7.38 -12.00 -0.66
CA GLN A 77 8.46 -11.14 -1.13
C GLN A 77 9.12 -10.39 0.02
N CYS A 78 10.45 -10.22 -0.05
CA CYS A 78 11.18 -9.31 0.83
C CYS A 78 10.69 -7.86 0.69
N TYR A 79 10.64 -7.13 1.81
CA TYR A 79 10.18 -5.73 1.82
C TYR A 79 11.19 -4.74 1.22
N VAL A 80 12.50 -5.07 1.19
CA VAL A 80 13.52 -4.15 0.67
C VAL A 80 13.40 -4.03 -0.85
N LEU A 81 13.36 -2.80 -1.38
CA LEU A 81 13.11 -2.51 -2.80
C LEU A 81 14.04 -3.32 -3.72
N ASP A 82 15.35 -3.27 -3.48
CA ASP A 82 16.37 -3.92 -4.32
C ASP A 82 16.63 -5.39 -3.97
N CYS A 83 15.85 -5.97 -3.04
CA CYS A 83 15.96 -7.39 -2.68
C CYS A 83 14.89 -8.24 -3.38
N HIS A 84 15.34 -9.30 -4.04
CA HIS A 84 14.50 -10.21 -4.83
C HIS A 84 14.26 -11.56 -4.12
N PHE A 85 14.54 -11.64 -2.82
CA PHE A 85 14.32 -12.85 -2.04
C PHE A 85 12.82 -13.18 -1.94
N LEU A 86 12.50 -14.45 -2.16
CA LEU A 86 11.16 -15.03 -2.04
C LEU A 86 11.18 -16.18 -1.03
N SER A 87 10.08 -16.35 -0.31
CA SER A 87 9.91 -17.40 0.70
C SER A 87 8.53 -18.03 0.65
N LEU A 88 8.40 -19.24 1.20
CA LEU A 88 7.12 -19.96 1.29
C LEU A 88 6.28 -19.45 2.46
N THR A 89 6.92 -18.91 3.49
CA THR A 89 6.22 -18.42 4.68
C THR A 89 6.62 -17.00 5.07
N ASN A 90 5.71 -16.31 5.77
CA ASN A 90 6.01 -15.02 6.38
C ASN A 90 7.14 -15.09 7.43
N GLU A 91 7.25 -16.22 8.13
CA GLU A 91 8.29 -16.43 9.14
C GLU A 91 9.69 -16.45 8.49
N GLU A 92 9.83 -17.16 7.37
CA GLU A 92 11.06 -17.18 6.57
C GLU A 92 11.42 -15.78 6.06
N ARG A 93 10.45 -15.01 5.55
CA ARG A 93 10.66 -13.59 5.19
C ARG A 93 11.16 -12.80 6.39
N THR A 94 10.49 -12.92 7.54
CA THR A 94 10.85 -12.20 8.78
C THR A 94 12.27 -12.53 9.22
N ASN A 95 12.67 -13.79 9.14
CA ASN A 95 14.02 -14.23 9.46
C ASN A 95 15.04 -13.67 8.45
N HIS A 96 14.72 -13.68 7.15
CA HIS A 96 15.54 -13.04 6.13
C HIS A 96 15.75 -11.54 6.41
N MET A 97 14.70 -10.80 6.78
CA MET A 97 14.81 -9.37 7.12
C MET A 97 15.79 -9.13 8.29
N LYS A 98 15.75 -9.98 9.31
CA LYS A 98 16.60 -9.87 10.50
C LYS A 98 18.06 -10.24 10.19
N LEU A 99 18.27 -11.30 9.41
CA LEU A 99 19.61 -11.87 9.19
C LEU A 99 20.36 -11.18 8.06
N VAL A 100 19.68 -10.80 6.97
CA VAL A 100 20.30 -10.24 5.75
C VAL A 100 20.25 -8.72 5.75
N HIS A 101 19.15 -8.13 6.21
CA HIS A 101 18.95 -6.69 6.20
C HIS A 101 19.13 -6.05 7.59
N HIS A 102 19.42 -6.85 8.62
CA HIS A 102 19.63 -6.41 9.99
C HIS A 102 18.50 -5.53 10.55
N TRP A 103 17.27 -5.75 10.09
CA TRP A 103 16.12 -5.06 10.63
C TRP A 103 15.79 -5.58 12.03
N ASN A 104 15.47 -4.68 12.95
CA ASN A 104 14.97 -5.06 14.26
C ASN A 104 13.52 -5.55 14.16
N ASN A 105 13.02 -6.20 15.21
CA ASN A 105 11.69 -6.80 15.22
C ASN A 105 10.58 -5.75 15.01
N ILE A 106 10.72 -4.58 15.66
CA ILE A 106 9.77 -3.47 15.56
C ILE A 106 9.62 -2.99 14.11
N THR A 107 10.73 -2.87 13.37
CA THR A 107 10.70 -2.46 11.96
C THR A 107 10.00 -3.48 11.09
N VAL A 108 10.28 -4.78 11.27
CA VAL A 108 9.64 -5.85 10.48
C VAL A 108 8.14 -5.91 10.77
N GLU A 109 7.74 -5.80 12.04
CA GLU A 109 6.35 -5.79 12.47
C GLU A 109 5.60 -4.55 11.94
N SER A 110 6.22 -3.38 11.98
CA SER A 110 5.66 -2.15 11.40
C SER A 110 5.37 -2.31 9.90
N MET A 111 6.29 -2.93 9.14
CA MET A 111 6.05 -3.20 7.72
C MET A 111 4.94 -4.22 7.50
N PHE A 112 4.90 -5.29 8.30
CA PHE A 112 3.80 -6.25 8.25
C PHE A 112 2.44 -5.58 8.49
N ASN A 113 2.36 -4.71 9.50
CA ASN A 113 1.12 -3.98 9.82
C ASN A 113 0.71 -3.00 8.74
N MET A 114 1.68 -2.32 8.11
CA MET A 114 1.45 -1.45 6.95
C MET A 114 0.80 -2.21 5.80
N ILE A 115 1.28 -3.42 5.50
CA ILE A 115 0.77 -4.28 4.43
C ILE A 115 -0.61 -4.85 4.76
N HIS A 116 -0.79 -5.43 5.96
CA HIS A 116 -1.95 -6.27 6.28
C HIS A 116 -3.08 -5.56 7.03
N SER A 117 -2.96 -4.26 7.31
CA SER A 117 -4.00 -3.53 8.05
C SER A 117 -4.28 -4.08 9.46
N VAL A 118 -3.34 -4.82 10.05
CA VAL A 118 -3.43 -5.22 11.46
C VAL A 118 -3.01 -4.02 12.30
N VAL A 119 -3.98 -3.42 12.99
CA VAL A 119 -3.70 -2.47 14.06
C VAL A 119 -3.22 -3.32 15.24
N SER A 120 -1.97 -3.12 15.68
CA SER A 120 -1.57 -3.62 17.00
C SER A 120 -2.51 -2.96 18.02
N LEU A 121 -3.44 -3.74 18.58
CA LEU A 121 -4.33 -3.31 19.65
C LEU A 121 -3.55 -3.23 20.97
N TYR A 122 -2.53 -2.36 21.09
CA TYR A 122 -1.88 -2.06 22.36
C TYR A 122 -1.35 -0.62 22.38
#